data_AF-A0A7W6P587-F1
#
_entry.id   AF-A0A7W6P587-F1
#
_cell.length_a   1.000
_cell.length_b   1.000
_cell.length_c   1.000
_cell.angle_alpha   90.00
_cell.angle_beta   90.00
_cell.angle_gamma   90.00
#
_symmetry.space_group_name_H-M   'P 1'
#
loop_
_entity.id
_entity.type
_entity.pdbx_description
1 polymer ?
#
loop_
_entity_poly.entity_id
_entity_poly.type
_entity_poly.pdbx_seq_one_letter_code
_entity_poly.pdbx_strand_id
1 'polypeptide(L)'
;MKILYIVALIVAVVFLYYLISKKSAAAEDQLPEKFAPYQLLDSSTIIRSGIVQMSLLLESKKNIELFLTSQNNIIVSGFTAEKEKSFIKIAPDGKVSDTLTLMSRPEDMLFLKGFIVNTQAKQYYRWSFNGAKTPISISAQNSDFDWDDEKQDKQLAYIVKHAAGVWVDYKFDSPVPEKIAGEGPQTTQGVSGYAIVTYMIGEECFQFYTTLNISKYFSSAYLQEMLWNNLFKRISHHRLDGEIISTPNLNYRYFHKLKPEKVRFSGGGGNAPGFTKRLYPGYLFTDVVFRNDTIKLKELMYLDEDWHASAIAVDGQNIGALYRNKVQPIAHMDGYLYYTNNHLQYALFTNNEQKLYLIK
;
A
#
# COMPACT_ATOMS: atom_id res chain seq x y z
N MET A 1 64.20 14.82 -37.31
CA MET A 1 63.99 14.66 -35.85
C MET A 1 62.59 15.08 -35.36
N LYS A 2 62.00 16.21 -35.79
CA LYS A 2 60.70 16.69 -35.26
C LYS A 2 59.48 15.75 -35.49
N ILE A 3 59.47 14.98 -36.58
CA ILE A 3 58.34 14.09 -36.93
C ILE A 3 58.25 12.88 -35.98
N LEU A 4 59.39 12.35 -35.50
CA LEU A 4 59.42 11.21 -34.57
C LEU A 4 58.79 11.54 -33.21
N TYR A 5 58.96 12.77 -32.72
CA TYR A 5 58.35 13.22 -31.47
C TYR A 5 56.83 13.34 -31.56
N ILE A 6 56.30 13.75 -32.71
CA ILE A 6 54.85 13.88 -32.92
C ILE A 6 54.19 12.50 -32.94
N VAL A 7 54.81 11.51 -33.60
CA VAL A 7 54.29 10.13 -33.63
C VAL A 7 54.31 9.50 -32.24
N ALA A 8 55.40 9.66 -31.48
CA ALA A 8 55.50 9.15 -30.11
C ALA A 8 54.45 9.77 -29.18
N LEU A 9 54.17 11.07 -29.32
CA LEU A 9 53.14 11.77 -28.54
C LEU A 9 51.74 11.26 -28.87
N ILE A 10 51.41 11.05 -30.16
CA ILE A 10 50.10 10.53 -30.58
C ILE A 10 49.89 9.12 -30.02
N VAL A 11 50.90 8.24 -30.11
CA VAL A 11 50.82 6.88 -29.57
C VAL A 11 50.62 6.91 -28.04
N ALA A 12 51.32 7.78 -27.32
CA ALA A 12 51.15 7.94 -25.88
C ALA A 12 49.74 8.40 -25.50
N VAL A 13 49.17 9.37 -26.23
CA VAL A 13 47.81 9.88 -25.99
C VAL A 13 46.75 8.81 -26.29
N VAL A 14 46.89 8.06 -27.38
CA VAL A 14 45.98 6.95 -27.73
C VAL A 14 46.06 5.83 -26.69
N PHE A 15 47.26 5.50 -26.22
CA PHE A 15 47.45 4.49 -25.17
C PHE A 15 46.86 4.95 -23.82
N LEU A 16 47.02 6.23 -23.46
CA LEU A 16 46.42 6.80 -22.27
C LEU A 16 44.89 6.79 -22.35
N TYR A 17 44.33 7.16 -23.52
CA TYR A 17 42.89 7.10 -23.77
C TYR A 17 42.36 5.66 -23.69
N TYR A 18 43.09 4.69 -24.24
CA TYR A 18 42.75 3.27 -24.14
C TYR A 18 42.79 2.76 -22.69
N LEU A 19 43.80 3.13 -21.90
CA LEU A 19 43.89 2.75 -20.49
C LEU A 19 42.78 3.39 -19.64
N ILE A 20 42.44 4.66 -19.91
CA ILE A 20 41.35 5.36 -19.23
C ILE A 20 40.00 4.75 -19.62
N SER A 21 39.75 4.49 -20.91
CA SER A 21 38.48 3.91 -21.37
C SER A 21 38.27 2.49 -20.87
N LYS A 22 39.35 1.69 -20.77
CA LYS A 22 39.29 0.33 -20.25
C LYS A 22 39.11 0.31 -18.73
N LYS A 23 39.67 1.27 -17.99
CA LYS A 23 39.39 1.44 -16.55
C LYS A 23 37.99 1.95 -16.28
N SER A 24 37.45 2.86 -17.10
CA SER A 24 36.07 3.33 -16.95
C SER A 24 35.04 2.26 -17.34
N ALA A 25 35.34 1.40 -18.31
CA ALA A 25 34.46 0.30 -18.71
C ALA A 25 34.51 -0.91 -17.75
N ALA A 26 35.64 -1.14 -17.05
CA ALA A 26 35.80 -2.31 -16.20
C ALA A 26 35.29 -2.14 -14.75
N ALA A 27 35.11 -0.91 -14.27
CA ALA A 27 34.77 -0.65 -12.87
C ALA A 27 33.26 -0.56 -12.58
N GLU A 28 32.42 -0.23 -13.57
CA GLU A 28 30.97 -0.04 -13.35
C GLU A 28 30.11 -1.29 -13.64
N ASP A 29 30.56 -2.23 -14.48
CA ASP A 29 29.67 -3.28 -15.02
C ASP A 29 29.79 -4.67 -14.35
N GLN A 30 30.78 -4.93 -13.49
CA GLN A 30 30.93 -6.25 -12.86
C GLN A 30 30.24 -6.32 -11.51
N LEU A 31 29.19 -7.15 -11.45
CA LEU A 31 28.50 -7.49 -10.20
C LEU A 31 29.49 -8.16 -9.23
N PRO A 32 29.69 -7.66 -8.00
CA PRO A 32 30.54 -8.32 -7.03
C PRO A 32 30.08 -9.75 -6.75
N GLU A 33 31.01 -10.70 -6.71
CA GLU A 33 30.71 -12.14 -6.62
C GLU A 33 29.81 -12.51 -5.43
N LYS A 34 29.96 -11.81 -4.31
CA LYS A 34 29.10 -11.99 -3.12
C LYS A 34 27.60 -11.78 -3.37
N PHE A 35 27.24 -11.07 -4.44
CA PHE A 35 25.86 -10.81 -4.86
C PHE A 35 25.35 -11.73 -5.98
N ALA A 36 26.21 -12.60 -6.54
CA ALA A 36 25.81 -13.62 -7.50
C ALA A 36 24.65 -14.53 -7.05
N PRO A 37 24.52 -14.94 -5.76
CA PRO A 37 23.46 -15.86 -5.34
C PRO A 37 22.08 -15.22 -5.14
N TYR A 38 21.92 -13.91 -5.39
CA TYR A 38 20.65 -13.22 -5.19
C TYR A 38 19.67 -13.52 -6.34
N GLN A 39 18.44 -13.88 -5.95
CA GLN A 39 17.37 -14.28 -6.87
C GLN A 39 16.48 -13.08 -7.20
N LEU A 40 16.02 -12.98 -8.45
CA LEU A 40 15.13 -11.90 -8.87
C LEU A 40 13.75 -12.09 -8.22
N LEU A 41 13.21 -11.05 -7.59
CA LEU A 41 11.95 -11.15 -6.86
C LEU A 41 10.76 -11.56 -7.76
N ASP A 42 10.71 -11.04 -8.99
CA ASP A 42 9.62 -11.33 -9.93
C ASP A 42 9.91 -12.52 -10.86
N SER A 43 11.02 -13.26 -10.70
CA SER A 43 11.33 -14.38 -11.63
C SER A 43 10.55 -15.67 -11.36
N SER A 44 9.99 -15.83 -10.16
CA SER A 44 9.31 -17.06 -9.77
C SER A 44 8.24 -16.81 -8.72
N THR A 45 7.25 -17.70 -8.67
CA THR A 45 6.25 -17.70 -7.60
C THR A 45 6.83 -18.20 -6.28
N ILE A 46 8.00 -18.86 -6.30
CA ILE A 46 8.69 -19.39 -5.12
C ILE A 46 10.19 -19.07 -5.18
N ILE A 47 10.72 -18.51 -4.09
CA ILE A 47 12.13 -18.21 -3.88
C ILE A 47 12.59 -18.97 -2.64
N ARG A 48 13.66 -19.75 -2.76
CA ARG A 48 14.16 -20.62 -1.68
C ARG A 48 15.51 -20.15 -1.17
N SER A 49 15.74 -20.30 0.13
CA SER A 49 17.04 -20.15 0.76
C SER A 49 17.13 -21.06 1.97
N GLY A 50 18.03 -22.05 1.93
CA GLY A 50 18.12 -23.05 3.00
C GLY A 50 16.81 -23.81 3.18
N ILE A 51 16.28 -23.80 4.41
CA ILE A 51 14.99 -24.43 4.73
C ILE A 51 13.80 -23.47 4.60
N VAL A 52 14.05 -22.18 4.38
CA VAL A 52 13.02 -21.15 4.24
C VAL A 52 12.62 -20.98 2.78
N GLN A 53 11.32 -20.81 2.56
CA GLN A 53 10.75 -20.45 1.27
C GLN A 53 9.89 -19.20 1.38
N MET A 54 9.97 -18.36 0.35
CA MET A 54 9.03 -17.27 0.11
C MET A 54 8.19 -17.62 -1.10
N SER A 55 6.86 -17.58 -0.96
CA SER A 55 5.93 -17.86 -2.04
C SER A 55 4.94 -16.73 -2.22
N LEU A 56 4.62 -16.36 -3.47
CA LEU A 56 3.54 -15.44 -3.79
C LEU A 56 2.21 -16.02 -3.29
N LEU A 57 1.52 -15.30 -2.42
CA LEU A 57 0.23 -15.67 -1.86
C LEU A 57 -0.93 -15.05 -2.64
N LEU A 58 -0.83 -13.75 -2.95
CA LEU A 58 -1.88 -13.01 -3.64
C LEU A 58 -1.25 -11.90 -4.49
N GLU A 59 -1.76 -11.75 -5.72
CA GLU A 59 -1.57 -10.57 -6.55
C GLU A 59 -2.93 -9.96 -6.84
N SER A 60 -3.06 -8.66 -6.63
CA SER A 60 -4.32 -7.94 -6.64
C SER A 60 -4.31 -6.75 -7.61
N LYS A 61 -5.48 -6.41 -8.15
CA LYS A 61 -5.69 -5.19 -8.95
C LYS A 61 -5.71 -3.92 -8.12
N LYS A 62 -5.84 -4.02 -6.80
CA LYS A 62 -5.89 -2.91 -5.84
C LYS A 62 -4.98 -3.23 -4.66
N ASN A 63 -4.78 -2.25 -3.77
CA ASN A 63 -4.00 -2.46 -2.57
C ASN A 63 -4.63 -3.56 -1.71
N ILE A 64 -3.79 -4.47 -1.23
CA ILE A 64 -4.16 -5.57 -0.36
C ILE A 64 -4.39 -5.01 1.05
N GLU A 65 -5.51 -5.42 1.65
CA GLU A 65 -5.87 -5.08 3.03
C GLU A 65 -5.56 -6.28 3.94
N LEU A 66 -5.08 -6.00 5.15
CA LEU A 66 -4.67 -7.01 6.11
C LEU A 66 -5.30 -6.77 7.48
N PHE A 67 -5.77 -7.84 8.12
CA PHE A 67 -6.32 -7.78 9.48
C PHE A 67 -5.86 -8.98 10.31
N LEU A 68 -5.37 -8.73 11.52
CA LEU A 68 -5.02 -9.77 12.49
C LEU A 68 -6.19 -10.00 13.44
N THR A 69 -6.71 -11.23 13.50
CA THR A 69 -7.77 -11.59 14.46
C THR A 69 -7.18 -11.83 15.86
N SER A 70 -8.03 -11.83 16.89
CA SER A 70 -7.61 -12.13 18.26
C SER A 70 -7.08 -13.56 18.45
N GLN A 71 -7.39 -14.49 17.54
CA GLN A 71 -6.85 -15.85 17.49
C GLN A 71 -5.55 -15.94 16.66
N ASN A 72 -4.94 -14.82 16.31
CA ASN A 72 -3.73 -14.73 15.48
C ASN A 72 -3.89 -15.30 14.05
N ASN A 73 -5.12 -15.35 13.53
CA ASN A 73 -5.30 -15.57 12.11
C ASN A 73 -5.05 -14.25 11.37
N ILE A 74 -4.41 -14.30 10.21
CA ILE A 74 -4.35 -13.15 9.31
C ILE A 74 -5.44 -13.31 8.25
N ILE A 75 -6.25 -12.26 8.11
CA ILE A 75 -7.16 -12.09 7.00
C ILE A 75 -6.48 -11.21 5.96
N VAL A 76 -6.36 -11.74 4.75
CA VAL A 76 -5.88 -11.03 3.58
C VAL A 76 -7.06 -10.75 2.69
N SER A 77 -7.22 -9.50 2.24
CA SER A 77 -8.24 -9.13 1.26
C SER A 77 -7.62 -8.46 0.04
N GLY A 78 -8.08 -8.82 -1.15
CA GLY A 78 -7.69 -8.16 -2.38
C GLY A 78 -8.62 -8.48 -3.54
N PHE A 79 -8.56 -7.65 -4.57
CA PHE A 79 -9.31 -7.84 -5.82
C PHE A 79 -8.51 -8.72 -6.80
N THR A 80 -9.03 -9.91 -7.11
CA THR A 80 -8.47 -10.84 -8.10
C THR A 80 -8.93 -10.50 -9.52
N ALA A 81 -10.10 -9.87 -9.65
CA ALA A 81 -10.62 -9.26 -10.87
C ALA A 81 -11.36 -7.94 -10.55
N GLU A 82 -11.76 -7.19 -11.57
CA GLU A 82 -12.42 -5.87 -11.42
C GLU A 82 -13.64 -5.88 -10.48
N LYS A 83 -14.35 -7.00 -10.40
CA LYS A 83 -15.55 -7.17 -9.56
C LYS A 83 -15.49 -8.38 -8.63
N GLU A 84 -14.30 -8.93 -8.41
CA GLU A 84 -14.11 -10.13 -7.60
C GLU A 84 -13.14 -9.80 -6.46
N LYS A 85 -13.67 -9.77 -5.23
CA LYS A 85 -12.87 -9.57 -4.01
C LYS A 85 -12.70 -10.90 -3.30
N SER A 86 -11.45 -11.30 -3.12
CA SER A 86 -11.04 -12.52 -2.43
C SER A 86 -10.60 -12.20 -1.01
N PHE A 87 -10.98 -13.07 -0.09
CA PHE A 87 -10.57 -13.06 1.31
C PHE A 87 -9.93 -14.40 1.64
N ILE A 88 -8.72 -14.35 2.20
CA ILE A 88 -7.93 -15.54 2.56
C ILE A 88 -7.65 -15.47 4.05
N LYS A 89 -7.98 -16.55 4.78
CA LYS A 89 -7.69 -16.69 6.21
C LYS A 89 -6.48 -17.59 6.38
N ILE A 90 -5.42 -17.05 6.97
CA ILE A 90 -4.17 -17.74 7.23
C ILE A 90 -4.07 -18.03 8.72
N ALA A 91 -3.99 -19.30 9.08
CA ALA A 91 -3.80 -19.74 10.45
C ALA A 91 -2.40 -19.40 10.98
N PRO A 92 -2.17 -19.43 12.31
CA PRO A 92 -0.85 -19.15 12.90
C PRO A 92 0.30 -20.03 12.39
N ASP A 93 0.01 -21.25 11.93
CA ASP A 93 0.98 -22.15 11.29
C ASP A 93 1.29 -21.78 9.82
N GLY A 94 0.67 -20.71 9.33
CA GLY A 94 0.79 -20.19 7.97
C GLY A 94 -0.06 -20.93 6.94
N LYS A 95 -0.83 -21.95 7.30
CA LYS A 95 -1.72 -22.62 6.34
C LYS A 95 -2.96 -21.76 6.06
N VAL A 96 -3.42 -21.77 4.82
CA VAL A 96 -4.73 -21.23 4.49
C VAL A 96 -5.78 -22.12 5.11
N SER A 97 -6.56 -21.61 6.05
CA SER A 97 -7.58 -22.36 6.77
C SER A 97 -8.97 -22.20 6.15
N ASP A 98 -9.23 -21.07 5.48
CA ASP A 98 -10.49 -20.81 4.80
C ASP A 98 -10.32 -19.72 3.74
N THR A 99 -11.25 -19.66 2.79
CA THR A 99 -11.36 -18.59 1.79
C THR A 99 -12.82 -18.17 1.57
N LEU A 100 -13.01 -16.91 1.18
CA LEU A 100 -14.30 -16.37 0.78
C LEU A 100 -14.10 -15.46 -0.43
N THR A 101 -14.88 -15.69 -1.49
CA THR A 101 -14.88 -14.84 -2.68
C THR A 101 -16.25 -14.21 -2.83
N LEU A 102 -16.28 -12.91 -3.05
CA LEU A 102 -17.51 -12.14 -3.20
C LEU A 102 -17.46 -11.30 -4.48
N MET A 103 -18.58 -11.29 -5.20
CA MET A 103 -18.77 -10.48 -6.40
C MET A 103 -19.31 -9.11 -5.99
N SER A 104 -18.51 -8.07 -6.18
CA SER A 104 -18.92 -6.70 -5.91
C SER A 104 -17.98 -5.70 -6.58
N ARG A 105 -18.46 -4.48 -6.80
CA ARG A 105 -17.57 -3.40 -7.22
C ARG A 105 -16.68 -2.96 -6.06
N PRO A 106 -15.48 -2.41 -6.32
CA PRO A 106 -14.58 -1.98 -5.26
C PRO A 106 -15.19 -0.96 -4.29
N GLU A 107 -15.97 -0.02 -4.81
CA GLU A 107 -16.62 1.04 -4.03
C GLU A 107 -17.74 0.52 -3.09
N ASP A 108 -18.30 -0.65 -3.38
CA ASP A 108 -19.43 -1.21 -2.63
C ASP A 108 -18.98 -2.13 -1.48
N MET A 109 -17.69 -2.51 -1.44
CA MET A 109 -17.15 -3.50 -0.49
C MET A 109 -16.09 -2.91 0.43
N LEU A 110 -16.50 -2.68 1.68
CA LEU A 110 -15.63 -2.24 2.75
C LEU A 110 -15.08 -3.45 3.50
N PHE A 111 -13.80 -3.41 3.85
CA PHE A 111 -13.26 -4.25 4.90
C PHE A 111 -13.03 -3.36 6.11
N LEU A 112 -13.64 -3.67 7.25
CA LEU A 112 -13.67 -2.79 8.42
C LEU A 112 -13.31 -3.58 9.66
N LYS A 113 -12.05 -3.52 10.10
CA LYS A 113 -11.55 -4.22 11.30
C LYS A 113 -11.98 -5.69 11.34
N GLY A 114 -11.89 -6.38 10.20
CA GLY A 114 -12.29 -7.78 10.05
C GLY A 114 -13.72 -8.01 9.57
N PHE A 115 -14.63 -7.05 9.66
CA PHE A 115 -15.96 -7.17 9.06
C PHE A 115 -15.91 -6.90 7.57
N ILE A 116 -16.62 -7.70 6.80
CA ILE A 116 -16.73 -7.53 5.35
C ILE A 116 -18.12 -6.94 5.10
N VAL A 117 -18.20 -5.70 4.66
CA VAL A 117 -19.46 -4.96 4.53
C VAL A 117 -19.73 -4.65 3.07
N ASN A 118 -20.85 -5.12 2.55
CA ASN A 118 -21.39 -4.71 1.27
C ASN A 118 -22.41 -3.58 1.51
N THR A 119 -22.00 -2.35 1.22
CA THR A 119 -22.82 -1.15 1.47
C THR A 119 -24.01 -1.05 0.52
N GLN A 120 -23.86 -1.51 -0.72
CA GLN A 120 -24.92 -1.53 -1.72
C GLN A 120 -26.02 -2.55 -1.38
N ALA A 121 -25.61 -3.79 -1.06
CA ALA A 121 -26.54 -4.86 -0.68
C ALA A 121 -27.09 -4.71 0.75
N LYS A 122 -26.58 -3.73 1.52
CA LYS A 122 -26.89 -3.51 2.94
C LYS A 122 -26.70 -4.77 3.78
N GLN A 123 -25.58 -5.46 3.54
CA GLN A 123 -25.25 -6.74 4.17
C GLN A 123 -23.81 -6.74 4.66
N TYR A 124 -23.52 -7.59 5.65
CA TYR A 124 -22.17 -7.79 6.14
C TYR A 124 -21.90 -9.27 6.49
N TYR A 125 -20.62 -9.63 6.56
CA TYR A 125 -20.17 -10.98 6.89
C TYR A 125 -19.26 -10.94 8.11
N ARG A 126 -19.46 -11.91 9.01
CA ARG A 126 -18.59 -12.18 10.17
C ARG A 126 -17.53 -13.24 9.87
N TRP A 127 -17.35 -13.58 8.59
CA TRP A 127 -16.50 -14.67 8.12
C TRP A 127 -15.09 -14.66 8.71
N SER A 128 -14.47 -13.48 8.84
CA SER A 128 -13.15 -13.31 9.44
C SER A 128 -13.04 -13.89 10.86
N PHE A 129 -14.12 -13.80 11.64
CA PHE A 129 -14.15 -14.20 13.05
C PHE A 129 -14.65 -15.62 13.25
N ASN A 130 -15.76 -15.99 12.61
CA ASN A 130 -16.45 -17.26 12.87
C ASN A 130 -16.56 -18.19 11.64
N GLY A 131 -16.04 -17.76 10.49
CA GLY A 131 -16.10 -18.55 9.25
C GLY A 131 -17.49 -18.59 8.58
N ALA A 132 -18.49 -17.89 9.13
CA ALA A 132 -19.82 -17.85 8.53
C ALA A 132 -19.79 -17.11 7.18
N LYS A 133 -20.18 -17.80 6.11
CA LYS A 133 -20.24 -17.26 4.74
C LYS A 133 -21.62 -16.70 4.38
N THR A 134 -22.59 -16.80 5.29
CA THR A 134 -23.92 -16.24 5.10
C THR A 134 -23.91 -14.76 5.47
N PRO A 135 -24.43 -13.86 4.61
CA PRO A 135 -24.54 -12.44 4.92
C PRO A 135 -25.60 -12.21 6.00
N ILE A 136 -25.44 -11.11 6.73
CA ILE A 136 -26.39 -10.60 7.73
C ILE A 136 -26.80 -9.21 7.28
N SER A 137 -28.10 -8.89 7.38
CA SER A 137 -28.60 -7.55 7.06
C SER A 137 -28.06 -6.51 8.03
N ILE A 138 -27.68 -5.34 7.50
CA ILE A 138 -27.26 -4.20 8.30
C ILE A 138 -28.50 -3.54 8.91
N SER A 139 -28.43 -3.21 10.20
CA SER A 139 -29.50 -2.47 10.88
C SER A 139 -29.43 -0.99 10.57
N ALA A 140 -30.44 -0.46 9.87
CA ALA A 140 -30.56 0.96 9.57
C ALA A 140 -31.17 1.71 10.76
N GLN A 141 -30.66 2.91 11.03
CA GLN A 141 -31.11 3.81 12.09
C GLN A 141 -31.30 5.21 11.52
N ASN A 142 -32.44 5.83 11.82
CA ASN A 142 -32.81 7.17 11.34
C ASN A 142 -32.82 7.29 9.80
N SER A 143 -33.10 6.20 9.07
CA SER A 143 -33.08 6.20 7.60
C SER A 143 -34.19 7.04 6.97
N ASP A 144 -35.22 7.37 7.73
CA ASP A 144 -36.33 8.28 7.42
C ASP A 144 -36.04 9.74 7.81
N PHE A 145 -34.96 9.98 8.56
CA PHE A 145 -34.59 11.30 9.11
C PHE A 145 -35.61 11.88 10.11
N ASP A 146 -36.33 11.01 10.82
CA ASP A 146 -37.36 11.43 11.79
C ASP A 146 -36.79 11.80 13.18
N TRP A 147 -35.50 11.56 13.44
CA TRP A 147 -34.88 11.88 14.73
C TRP A 147 -34.50 13.36 14.81
N ASP A 148 -34.78 13.99 15.95
CA ASP A 148 -34.32 15.35 16.26
C ASP A 148 -32.79 15.42 16.43
N ASP A 149 -32.27 16.65 16.36
CA ASP A 149 -30.83 16.93 16.46
C ASP A 149 -30.23 16.40 17.78
N GLU A 150 -30.95 16.50 18.90
CA GLU A 150 -30.47 16.04 20.21
C GLU A 150 -30.25 14.52 20.22
N LYS A 151 -31.21 13.76 19.68
CA LYS A 151 -31.13 12.31 19.58
C LYS A 151 -30.04 11.88 18.60
N GLN A 152 -29.91 12.58 17.47
CA GLN A 152 -28.83 12.33 16.51
C GLN A 152 -27.45 12.60 17.12
N ASP A 153 -27.27 13.72 17.84
CA ASP A 153 -26.01 14.05 18.52
C ASP A 153 -25.64 13.02 19.61
N LYS A 154 -26.63 12.54 20.38
CA LYS A 154 -26.44 11.45 21.35
C LYS A 154 -25.98 10.16 20.67
N GLN A 155 -26.57 9.82 19.52
CA GLN A 155 -26.17 8.64 18.76
C GLN A 155 -24.74 8.78 18.23
N LEU A 156 -24.37 9.95 17.70
CA LEU A 156 -22.99 10.19 17.22
C LEU A 156 -21.97 10.07 18.36
N ALA A 157 -22.26 10.67 19.52
CA ALA A 157 -21.41 10.53 20.71
C ALA A 157 -21.29 9.07 21.18
N TYR A 158 -22.38 8.30 21.10
CA TYR A 158 -22.37 6.87 21.41
C TYR A 158 -21.50 6.08 20.43
N ILE A 159 -21.61 6.35 19.12
CA ILE A 159 -20.78 5.71 18.10
C ILE A 159 -19.30 6.00 18.36
N VAL A 160 -18.91 7.25 18.60
CA VAL A 160 -17.51 7.63 18.91
C VAL A 160 -16.96 6.83 20.09
N LYS A 161 -17.76 6.64 21.14
CA LYS A 161 -17.32 5.99 22.37
C LYS A 161 -17.25 4.46 22.28
N HIS A 162 -18.12 3.84 21.48
CA HIS A 162 -18.36 2.39 21.55
C HIS A 162 -18.05 1.63 20.26
N ALA A 163 -17.94 2.29 19.11
CA ALA A 163 -17.72 1.60 17.86
C ALA A 163 -16.28 1.09 17.74
N ALA A 164 -16.13 -0.17 17.32
CA ALA A 164 -14.83 -0.78 17.04
C ALA A 164 -14.26 -0.36 15.67
N GLY A 165 -15.13 0.07 14.76
CA GLY A 165 -14.80 0.57 13.42
C GLY A 165 -15.92 1.45 12.90
N VAL A 166 -15.57 2.50 12.15
CA VAL A 166 -16.50 3.48 11.60
C VAL A 166 -16.08 3.85 10.18
N TRP A 167 -17.00 3.73 9.22
CA TRP A 167 -16.89 4.26 7.88
C TRP A 167 -17.95 5.31 7.64
N VAL A 168 -17.59 6.37 6.93
CA VAL A 168 -18.49 7.49 6.62
C VAL A 168 -18.61 7.63 5.12
N ASP A 169 -19.84 7.58 4.62
CA ASP A 169 -20.18 7.96 3.25
C ASP A 169 -21.03 9.24 3.26
N TYR A 170 -20.97 10.02 2.18
CA TYR A 170 -21.76 11.24 2.00
C TYR A 170 -22.62 11.11 0.75
N LYS A 171 -23.91 11.38 0.88
CA LYS A 171 -24.86 11.41 -0.24
C LYS A 171 -25.38 12.83 -0.42
N PHE A 172 -25.53 13.22 -1.68
CA PHE A 172 -26.01 14.55 -2.08
C PHE A 172 -27.38 14.49 -2.78
N ASP A 173 -27.99 13.32 -2.85
CA ASP A 173 -29.35 13.12 -3.35
C ASP A 173 -30.32 13.39 -2.21
N SER A 174 -31.11 14.47 -2.27
CA SER A 174 -32.02 14.84 -1.20
C SER A 174 -33.12 13.77 -1.02
N PRO A 175 -33.26 13.14 0.17
CA PRO A 175 -34.38 12.23 0.45
C PRO A 175 -35.61 12.96 0.99
N VAL A 176 -35.51 14.26 1.31
CA VAL A 176 -36.56 15.03 1.98
C VAL A 176 -37.12 16.08 1.01
N PRO A 177 -38.45 16.11 0.76
CA PRO A 177 -39.09 17.24 0.12
C PRO A 177 -38.86 18.49 0.97
N GLU A 178 -38.28 19.55 0.40
CA GLU A 178 -38.16 20.84 1.07
C GLU A 178 -39.55 21.28 1.57
N LYS A 179 -39.69 21.52 2.88
CA LYS A 179 -40.81 22.34 3.37
C LYS A 179 -40.58 23.75 2.85
N ILE A 180 -41.32 24.15 1.82
CA ILE A 180 -41.38 25.53 1.36
C ILE A 180 -41.97 26.36 2.51
N ALA A 181 -41.09 27.02 3.26
CA ALA A 181 -41.48 28.03 4.23
C ALA A 181 -41.05 29.40 3.70
N GLY A 182 -42.02 30.17 3.22
CA GLY A 182 -41.91 31.62 3.08
C GLY A 182 -41.79 32.16 1.66
N GLU A 183 -42.73 33.03 1.30
CA GLU A 183 -42.66 33.93 0.15
C GLU A 183 -41.51 34.94 0.36
N GLY A 184 -40.35 34.68 -0.25
CA GLY A 184 -39.20 35.59 -0.22
C GLY A 184 -38.17 35.26 -1.32
N PRO A 185 -37.30 36.23 -1.73
CA PRO A 185 -36.43 36.06 -2.89
C PRO A 185 -35.42 34.94 -2.67
N GLN A 186 -35.45 33.96 -3.57
CA GLN A 186 -34.65 32.73 -3.48
C GLN A 186 -33.15 33.02 -3.64
N THR A 187 -32.38 32.81 -2.58
CA THR A 187 -30.96 32.51 -2.69
C THR A 187 -30.80 31.04 -3.10
N THR A 188 -30.03 30.80 -4.15
CA THR A 188 -29.63 29.49 -4.72
C THR A 188 -29.80 28.29 -3.77
N GLN A 189 -30.65 27.33 -4.19
CA GLN A 189 -30.86 26.03 -3.57
C GLN A 189 -29.53 25.37 -3.20
N GLY A 190 -29.26 25.23 -1.89
CA GLY A 190 -28.12 24.49 -1.40
C GLY A 190 -28.45 22.99 -1.41
N VAL A 191 -27.65 22.19 -2.12
CA VAL A 191 -27.77 20.74 -2.11
C VAL A 191 -27.63 20.24 -0.65
N SER A 192 -28.72 19.78 -0.04
CA SER A 192 -28.70 19.23 1.32
C SER A 192 -28.17 17.79 1.27
N GLY A 193 -26.88 17.62 1.52
CA GLY A 193 -26.28 16.29 1.69
C GLY A 193 -26.58 15.68 3.05
N TYR A 194 -26.46 14.37 3.17
CA TYR A 194 -26.49 13.64 4.44
C TYR A 194 -25.32 12.67 4.53
N ALA A 195 -24.94 12.31 5.75
CA ALA A 195 -23.93 11.31 6.03
C ALA A 195 -24.56 9.96 6.37
N ILE A 196 -23.92 8.88 5.90
CA ILE A 196 -24.20 7.51 6.28
C ILE A 196 -23.01 7.01 7.09
N VAL A 197 -23.20 6.87 8.40
CA VAL A 197 -22.19 6.35 9.31
C VAL A 197 -22.41 4.84 9.44
N THR A 198 -21.56 4.05 8.79
CA THR A 198 -21.52 2.59 8.94
C THR A 198 -20.58 2.25 10.08
N TYR A 199 -21.05 1.55 11.11
CA TYR A 199 -20.22 1.27 12.29
C TYR A 199 -20.51 -0.09 12.94
N MET A 200 -19.54 -0.57 13.73
CA MET A 200 -19.59 -1.88 14.36
C MET A 200 -19.61 -1.77 15.89
N ILE A 201 -20.59 -2.39 16.54
CA ILE A 201 -20.61 -2.56 18.01
C ILE A 201 -20.74 -4.04 18.32
N GLY A 202 -19.73 -4.59 19.00
CA GLY A 202 -19.63 -6.03 19.20
C GLY A 202 -19.58 -6.75 17.86
N GLU A 203 -20.57 -7.61 17.60
CA GLU A 203 -20.68 -8.39 16.36
C GLU A 203 -21.72 -7.86 15.36
N GLU A 204 -22.30 -6.70 15.65
CA GLU A 204 -23.42 -6.13 14.89
C GLU A 204 -22.98 -4.90 14.09
N CYS A 205 -23.44 -4.84 12.83
CA CYS A 205 -23.20 -3.73 11.90
C CYS A 205 -24.45 -2.86 11.81
N PHE A 206 -24.25 -1.55 11.94
CA PHE A 206 -25.30 -0.56 11.89
C PHE A 206 -24.98 0.50 10.82
N GLN A 207 -26.04 1.09 10.26
CA GLN A 207 -25.97 2.28 9.43
C GLN A 207 -26.83 3.36 10.05
N PHE A 208 -26.19 4.43 10.50
CA PHE A 208 -26.86 5.62 11.03
C PHE A 208 -26.85 6.73 9.99
N TYR A 209 -28.04 7.23 9.66
CA TYR A 209 -28.26 8.29 8.69
C TYR A 209 -28.43 9.62 9.42
N THR A 210 -27.67 10.64 9.04
CA THR A 210 -27.70 11.94 9.74
C THR A 210 -27.47 13.11 8.80
N THR A 211 -28.17 14.21 9.07
CA THR A 211 -27.97 15.51 8.41
C THR A 211 -27.00 16.39 9.20
N LEU A 212 -26.59 15.96 10.39
CA LEU A 212 -25.67 16.72 11.23
C LEU A 212 -24.25 16.72 10.65
N ASN A 213 -23.53 17.81 10.88
CA ASN A 213 -22.11 17.87 10.57
C ASN A 213 -21.33 16.93 11.49
N ILE A 214 -20.88 15.80 10.93
CA ILE A 214 -20.17 14.75 11.66
C ILE A 214 -18.66 15.01 11.84
N SER A 215 -18.10 16.05 11.22
CA SER A 215 -16.66 16.35 11.31
C SER A 215 -16.19 16.65 12.74
N LYS A 216 -17.10 17.15 13.61
CA LYS A 216 -16.83 17.33 15.06
C LYS A 216 -16.62 16.01 15.81
N TYR A 217 -17.19 14.91 15.31
CA TYR A 217 -17.13 13.59 15.92
C TYR A 217 -16.03 12.72 15.31
N PHE A 218 -15.85 12.85 13.99
CA PHE A 218 -14.99 11.99 13.21
C PHE A 218 -14.08 12.84 12.32
N SER A 219 -12.92 13.23 12.86
CA SER A 219 -11.89 13.87 12.05
C SER A 219 -11.31 12.88 11.04
N SER A 220 -10.77 13.37 9.92
CA SER A 220 -10.15 12.52 8.89
C SER A 220 -9.05 11.62 9.47
N ALA A 221 -8.21 12.16 10.36
CA ALA A 221 -7.15 11.41 11.04
C ALA A 221 -7.69 10.24 11.87
N TYR A 222 -8.71 10.52 12.70
CA TYR A 222 -9.33 9.52 13.56
C TYR A 222 -10.01 8.42 12.74
N LEU A 223 -10.75 8.80 11.70
CA LEU A 223 -11.39 7.85 10.79
C LEU A 223 -10.36 6.94 10.12
N GLN A 224 -9.28 7.50 9.60
CA GLN A 224 -8.24 6.69 8.98
C GLN A 224 -7.70 5.65 9.96
N GLU A 225 -7.44 6.01 11.22
CA GLU A 225 -6.90 5.07 12.23
C GLU A 225 -7.85 3.91 12.55
N MET A 226 -9.14 4.23 12.65
CA MET A 226 -10.20 3.25 12.84
C MET A 226 -10.43 2.36 11.61
N LEU A 227 -10.07 2.84 10.42
CA LEU A 227 -10.30 2.15 9.14
C LEU A 227 -9.07 1.41 8.63
N TRP A 228 -7.87 1.71 9.15
CA TRP A 228 -6.62 1.22 8.59
C TRP A 228 -6.44 -0.29 8.81
N ASN A 229 -6.71 -1.07 7.76
CA ASN A 229 -6.44 -2.52 7.70
C ASN A 229 -5.10 -2.76 7.02
N ASN A 230 -4.01 -2.47 7.72
CA ASN A 230 -2.66 -2.72 7.23
C ASN A 230 -1.77 -3.16 8.39
N LEU A 231 -1.05 -4.27 8.20
CA LEU A 231 -0.10 -4.78 9.20
C LEU A 231 1.33 -4.27 8.99
N PHE A 232 1.61 -3.63 7.86
CA PHE A 232 2.93 -3.13 7.48
C PHE A 232 3.13 -1.65 7.79
N LYS A 233 2.04 -0.90 7.91
CA LYS A 233 2.06 0.57 8.06
C LYS A 233 1.21 0.99 9.25
N ARG A 234 1.64 2.04 9.94
CA ARG A 234 0.85 2.77 10.93
C ARG A 234 0.55 4.16 10.42
N ILE A 235 -0.44 4.82 11.02
CA ILE A 235 -0.70 6.23 10.69
C ILE A 235 0.34 7.11 11.36
N SER A 236 0.97 7.98 10.56
CA SER A 236 1.82 9.04 11.04
C SER A 236 0.96 10.18 11.62
N HIS A 237 1.05 10.42 12.92
CA HIS A 237 0.37 11.56 13.54
C HIS A 237 0.90 12.92 13.05
N HIS A 238 2.06 12.95 12.39
CA HIS A 238 2.67 14.18 11.88
C HIS A 238 2.20 14.56 10.48
N ARG A 239 1.94 13.56 9.62
CA ARG A 239 1.65 13.78 8.19
C ARG A 239 0.27 13.28 7.77
N LEU A 240 -0.45 12.59 8.67
CA LEU A 240 -1.73 11.95 8.36
C LEU A 240 -1.64 11.02 7.14
N ASP A 241 -0.51 10.32 7.03
CA ASP A 241 -0.18 9.36 5.99
C ASP A 241 0.24 8.01 6.61
N GLY A 242 0.44 7.00 5.76
CA GLY A 242 0.91 5.68 6.20
C GLY A 242 2.44 5.63 6.32
N GLU A 243 2.95 5.52 7.54
CA GLU A 243 4.36 5.29 7.84
C GLU A 243 4.67 3.79 7.87
N ILE A 244 5.73 3.36 7.18
CA ILE A 244 6.21 1.97 7.21
C ILE A 244 6.70 1.61 8.61
N ILE A 245 6.26 0.47 9.14
CA ILE A 245 6.78 -0.09 10.38
C ILE A 245 8.15 -0.70 10.08
N SER A 246 9.21 -0.05 10.57
CA SER A 246 10.59 -0.52 10.40
C SER A 246 10.82 -1.89 11.05
N THR A 247 11.68 -2.70 10.45
CA THR A 247 12.02 -4.04 10.95
C THR A 247 13.52 -4.34 10.76
N PRO A 248 14.17 -5.05 11.69
CA PRO A 248 15.55 -5.53 11.50
C PRO A 248 15.63 -6.69 10.49
N ASN A 249 14.49 -7.25 10.07
CA ASN A 249 14.43 -8.40 9.16
C ASN A 249 14.61 -8.03 7.69
N LEU A 250 14.73 -6.74 7.37
CA LEU A 250 14.98 -6.25 6.02
C LEU A 250 16.31 -5.48 6.01
N ASN A 251 17.29 -5.98 5.27
CA ASN A 251 18.59 -5.33 5.16
C ASN A 251 18.92 -5.06 3.69
N TYR A 252 18.92 -3.79 3.30
CA TYR A 252 19.33 -3.35 1.97
C TYR A 252 20.86 -3.32 1.89
N ARG A 253 21.44 -4.19 1.06
CA ARG A 253 22.89 -4.47 1.07
C ARG A 253 23.66 -3.75 -0.01
N TYR A 254 23.06 -3.59 -1.19
CA TYR A 254 23.76 -3.00 -2.33
C TYR A 254 22.79 -2.55 -3.40
N PHE A 255 23.16 -1.48 -4.11
CA PHE A 255 22.51 -1.08 -5.35
C PHE A 255 23.52 -1.13 -6.48
N HIS A 256 23.40 -2.13 -7.36
CA HIS A 256 24.25 -2.25 -8.53
C HIS A 256 23.72 -1.35 -9.64
N LYS A 257 24.32 -0.17 -9.80
CA LYS A 257 23.98 0.78 -10.86
C LYS A 257 24.38 0.19 -12.22
N LEU A 258 23.48 0.33 -13.18
CA LEU A 258 23.75 0.14 -14.60
C LEU A 258 23.95 1.51 -15.26
N LYS A 259 24.20 1.49 -16.57
CA LYS A 259 24.40 2.71 -17.37
C LYS A 259 23.24 3.71 -17.17
N PRO A 260 23.54 4.97 -16.84
CA PRO A 260 22.53 6.00 -16.62
C PRO A 260 21.71 6.28 -17.87
N GLU A 261 20.43 6.57 -17.67
CA GLU A 261 19.47 6.96 -18.70
C GLU A 261 18.97 8.39 -18.48
N LYS A 262 18.77 9.13 -19.57
CA LYS A 262 18.01 10.39 -19.53
C LYS A 262 16.55 10.08 -19.84
N VAL A 263 15.67 10.27 -18.86
CA VAL A 263 14.25 9.98 -18.96
C VAL A 263 13.48 11.29 -19.01
N ARG A 264 12.66 11.46 -20.04
CA ARG A 264 11.73 12.59 -20.16
C ARG A 264 10.38 12.20 -19.59
N PHE A 265 9.95 12.92 -18.57
CA PHE A 265 8.62 12.80 -18.00
C PHE A 265 7.69 13.84 -18.62
N SER A 266 6.46 13.44 -18.93
CA SER A 266 5.40 14.39 -19.27
C SER A 266 5.05 15.24 -18.04
N GLY A 267 4.64 16.50 -18.26
CA GLY A 267 4.04 17.30 -17.19
C GLY A 267 2.73 16.67 -16.72
N GLY A 268 2.46 16.72 -15.42
CA GLY A 268 1.25 16.14 -14.85
C GLY A 268 0.04 17.03 -15.13
N GLY A 269 -0.74 16.71 -16.17
CA GLY A 269 -2.01 17.37 -16.51
C GLY A 269 -1.90 18.86 -16.92
N GLY A 270 -2.75 19.31 -17.85
CA GLY A 270 -2.75 20.70 -18.33
C GLY A 270 -1.52 21.10 -19.16
N ASN A 271 -1.14 22.38 -19.12
CA ASN A 271 0.00 22.96 -19.85
C ASN A 271 1.35 22.86 -19.11
N ALA A 272 1.48 21.95 -18.14
CA ALA A 272 2.72 21.78 -17.40
C ALA A 272 3.84 21.27 -18.34
N PRO A 273 5.00 21.97 -18.44
CA PRO A 273 6.08 21.50 -19.27
C PRO A 273 6.63 20.17 -18.71
N GLY A 274 6.91 19.24 -19.61
CA GLY A 274 7.63 18.02 -19.24
C GLY A 274 9.04 18.35 -18.76
N PHE A 275 9.61 17.48 -17.93
CA PHE A 275 10.96 17.62 -17.38
C PHE A 275 11.80 16.39 -17.72
N THR A 276 13.12 16.54 -17.69
CA THR A 276 14.06 15.42 -17.90
C THR A 276 14.81 15.16 -16.61
N LYS A 277 14.90 13.89 -16.21
CA LYS A 277 15.76 13.43 -15.12
C LYS A 277 16.79 12.44 -15.62
N ARG A 278 17.93 12.39 -14.94
CA ARG A 278 18.89 11.30 -15.10
C ARG A 278 18.53 10.24 -14.08
N LEU A 279 18.25 9.03 -14.54
CA LEU A 279 17.98 7.88 -13.68
C LEU A 279 19.06 6.82 -13.87
N TYR A 280 19.42 6.13 -12.81
CA TYR A 280 20.30 4.97 -12.84
C TYR A 280 19.45 3.72 -12.72
N PRO A 281 19.14 3.01 -13.81
CA PRO A 281 18.61 1.65 -13.69
C PRO A 281 19.61 0.80 -12.90
N GLY A 282 19.13 -0.13 -12.09
CA GLY A 282 20.00 -0.95 -11.27
C GLY A 282 19.26 -1.99 -10.46
N TYR A 283 20.02 -2.90 -9.86
CA TYR A 283 19.46 -3.95 -9.01
C TYR A 283 19.66 -3.60 -7.54
N LEU A 284 18.57 -3.53 -6.78
CA LEU A 284 18.59 -3.43 -5.32
C LEU A 284 18.69 -4.82 -4.72
N PHE A 285 19.80 -5.12 -4.04
CA PHE A 285 20.08 -6.36 -3.34
C PHE A 285 19.66 -6.25 -1.88
N THR A 286 18.80 -7.15 -1.44
CA THR A 286 18.19 -7.12 -0.11
C THR A 286 18.20 -8.49 0.52
N ASP A 287 18.59 -8.53 1.79
CA ASP A 287 18.48 -9.70 2.65
C ASP A 287 17.16 -9.61 3.41
N VAL A 288 16.33 -10.65 3.28
CA VAL A 288 15.11 -10.83 4.06
C VAL A 288 15.34 -11.94 5.06
N VAL A 289 15.50 -11.57 6.33
CA VAL A 289 15.80 -12.48 7.42
C VAL A 289 14.50 -13.07 7.96
N PHE A 290 14.48 -14.39 8.11
CA PHE A 290 13.38 -15.07 8.79
C PHE A 290 13.95 -16.20 9.64
N ARG A 291 13.77 -16.07 10.96
CA ARG A 291 14.38 -16.97 11.96
C ARG A 291 15.90 -17.03 11.76
N ASN A 292 16.43 -18.22 11.44
CA ASN A 292 17.86 -18.47 11.32
C ASN A 292 18.34 -18.49 9.86
N ASP A 293 17.47 -18.18 8.90
CA ASP A 293 17.78 -18.16 7.48
C ASP A 293 17.58 -16.77 6.85
N THR A 294 18.14 -16.59 5.66
CA THR A 294 18.07 -15.33 4.92
C THR A 294 17.75 -15.58 3.46
N ILE A 295 16.65 -15.02 2.98
CA ILE A 295 16.31 -14.99 1.57
C ILE A 295 17.02 -13.80 0.92
N LYS A 296 17.78 -14.08 -0.14
CA LYS A 296 18.58 -13.09 -0.88
C LYS A 296 17.86 -12.67 -2.15
N LEU A 297 17.32 -11.46 -2.16
CA LEU A 297 16.47 -10.91 -3.23
C LEU A 297 17.16 -9.79 -3.99
N LYS A 298 16.98 -9.75 -5.30
CA LYS A 298 17.26 -8.57 -6.11
C LYS A 298 16.02 -8.11 -6.86
N GLU A 299 15.85 -6.81 -6.99
CA GLU A 299 14.77 -6.19 -7.78
C GLU A 299 15.35 -5.11 -8.68
N LEU A 300 14.88 -5.04 -9.92
CA LEU A 300 15.25 -3.97 -10.85
C LEU A 300 14.50 -2.70 -10.46
N MET A 301 15.22 -1.61 -10.24
CA MET A 301 14.68 -0.30 -9.92
C MET A 301 15.43 0.81 -10.67
N TYR A 302 14.92 2.04 -10.56
CA TYR A 302 15.53 3.24 -11.09
C TYR A 302 15.87 4.18 -9.95
N LEU A 303 17.15 4.47 -9.77
CA LEU A 303 17.66 5.37 -8.75
C LEU A 303 17.72 6.80 -9.28
N ASP A 304 17.15 7.71 -8.51
CA ASP A 304 17.33 9.16 -8.61
C ASP A 304 18.18 9.62 -7.42
N GLU A 305 19.43 9.98 -7.69
CA GLU A 305 20.38 10.41 -6.65
C GLU A 305 20.11 11.86 -6.19
N ASP A 306 19.38 12.65 -6.96
CA ASP A 306 19.15 14.07 -6.65
C ASP A 306 18.03 14.25 -5.61
N TRP A 307 17.29 13.17 -5.27
CA TRP A 307 16.11 13.21 -4.41
C TRP A 307 16.21 12.17 -3.30
N HIS A 308 16.30 12.59 -2.02
CA HIS A 308 16.51 11.68 -0.88
C HIS A 308 15.24 11.45 -0.04
N ALA A 309 14.15 10.96 -0.63
CA ALA A 309 12.90 10.72 0.09
C ALA A 309 12.60 9.25 0.41
N SER A 310 13.38 8.29 -0.09
CA SER A 310 13.17 6.89 0.23
C SER A 310 13.64 6.57 1.66
N ALA A 311 12.94 5.69 2.37
CA ALA A 311 13.40 5.15 3.65
C ALA A 311 14.45 4.04 3.47
N ILE A 312 14.79 3.68 2.24
CA ILE A 312 15.80 2.68 1.90
C ILE A 312 17.20 3.24 2.16
N ALA A 313 17.88 2.65 3.14
CA ALA A 313 19.28 2.91 3.45
C ALA A 313 20.12 1.68 3.12
N VAL A 314 21.00 1.80 2.12
CA VAL A 314 21.93 0.74 1.72
C VAL A 314 23.16 0.80 2.61
N ASP A 315 23.40 -0.26 3.38
CA ASP A 315 24.44 -0.30 4.42
C ASP A 315 24.42 0.96 5.33
N GLY A 316 23.21 1.42 5.68
CA GLY A 316 22.99 2.58 6.54
C GLY A 316 23.06 3.95 5.86
N GLN A 317 23.32 4.01 4.55
CA GLN A 317 23.38 5.26 3.79
C GLN A 317 22.18 5.41 2.87
N ASN A 318 21.52 6.57 2.92
CA ASN A 318 20.49 6.93 1.94
C ASN A 318 21.15 7.23 0.60
N ILE A 319 20.82 6.44 -0.42
CA ILE A 319 21.43 6.55 -1.75
C ILE A 319 20.62 7.40 -2.74
N GLY A 320 19.45 7.90 -2.33
CA GLY A 320 18.49 8.62 -3.19
C GLY A 320 17.10 8.01 -3.16
N ALA A 321 16.28 8.35 -4.16
CA ALA A 321 14.92 7.87 -4.32
C ALA A 321 14.90 6.73 -5.31
N LEU A 322 14.12 5.70 -5.00
CA LEU A 322 13.96 4.54 -5.86
C LEU A 322 12.57 4.55 -6.49
N TYR A 323 12.52 4.22 -7.78
CA TYR A 323 11.30 4.10 -8.56
C TYR A 323 11.24 2.72 -9.20
N ARG A 324 10.03 2.14 -9.33
CA ARG A 324 9.82 0.87 -10.05
C ARG A 324 9.68 1.05 -11.55
N ASN A 325 9.29 2.26 -11.97
CA ASN A 325 9.04 2.59 -13.36
C ASN A 325 9.74 3.89 -13.75
N LYS A 326 9.77 4.14 -15.05
CA LYS A 326 10.30 5.36 -15.66
C LYS A 326 9.26 6.10 -16.50
N VAL A 327 7.98 5.90 -16.16
CA VAL A 327 6.81 6.48 -16.85
C VAL A 327 5.89 7.15 -15.83
N GLN A 328 5.07 8.11 -16.28
CA GLN A 328 4.06 8.74 -15.42
C GLN A 328 2.81 7.86 -15.31
N PRO A 329 2.16 7.77 -14.12
CA PRO A 329 2.64 8.29 -12.84
C PRO A 329 3.86 7.50 -12.32
N ILE A 330 4.82 8.21 -11.73
CA ILE A 330 6.02 7.60 -11.14
C ILE A 330 5.59 6.69 -9.98
N ALA A 331 6.01 5.44 -10.03
CA ALA A 331 5.78 4.45 -8.98
C ALA A 331 6.92 4.53 -7.96
N HIS A 332 6.73 5.39 -6.96
CA HIS A 332 7.68 5.59 -5.86
C HIS A 332 7.87 4.31 -5.02
N MET A 333 9.09 4.15 -4.49
CA MET A 333 9.44 3.07 -3.60
C MET A 333 9.94 3.60 -2.25
N ASP A 334 9.05 3.55 -1.26
CA ASP A 334 9.37 3.99 0.11
C ASP A 334 10.19 2.93 0.86
N GLY A 335 9.96 1.65 0.57
CA GLY A 335 10.62 0.51 1.21
C GLY A 335 9.86 -0.79 0.98
N TYR A 336 10.53 -1.93 1.18
CA TYR A 336 9.83 -3.21 1.34
C TYR A 336 9.07 -3.23 2.66
N LEU A 337 8.00 -4.02 2.67
CA LEU A 337 7.10 -4.17 3.80
C LEU A 337 7.23 -5.59 4.34
N TYR A 338 7.26 -5.71 5.66
CA TYR A 338 7.44 -6.99 6.33
C TYR A 338 6.64 -7.02 7.63
N TYR A 339 6.01 -8.16 7.92
CA TYR A 339 5.27 -8.34 9.15
C TYR A 339 5.41 -9.78 9.68
N THR A 340 5.66 -9.92 10.97
CA THR A 340 5.57 -11.17 11.72
C THR A 340 5.32 -10.84 13.20
N ASN A 341 4.93 -11.83 14.00
CA ASN A 341 4.88 -11.71 15.45
C ASN A 341 5.15 -13.07 16.12
N ASN A 342 5.28 -13.08 17.45
CA ASN A 342 5.67 -14.28 18.21
C ASN A 342 4.66 -15.44 18.15
N HIS A 343 3.42 -15.20 17.71
CA HIS A 343 2.40 -16.23 17.55
C HIS A 343 2.36 -16.81 16.13
N LEU A 344 3.08 -16.22 15.18
CA LEU A 344 3.08 -16.67 13.78
C LEU A 344 4.31 -17.52 13.48
N GLN A 345 4.09 -18.64 12.80
CA GLN A 345 5.16 -19.51 12.30
C GLN A 345 5.69 -19.09 10.93
N TYR A 346 5.30 -17.91 10.46
CA TYR A 346 5.57 -17.37 9.14
C TYR A 346 5.77 -15.85 9.21
N ALA A 347 6.23 -15.26 8.12
CA ALA A 347 6.21 -13.82 7.92
C ALA A 347 5.47 -13.46 6.63
N LEU A 348 4.93 -12.25 6.60
CA LEU A 348 4.45 -11.61 5.39
C LEU A 348 5.53 -10.69 4.86
N PHE A 349 5.71 -10.70 3.55
CA PHE A 349 6.60 -9.79 2.85
C PHE A 349 5.85 -9.20 1.66
N THR A 350 6.09 -7.94 1.37
CA THR A 350 5.76 -7.42 0.06
C THR A 350 6.72 -6.34 -0.38
N ASN A 351 7.02 -6.38 -1.68
CA ASN A 351 7.63 -5.24 -2.33
C ASN A 351 6.60 -4.25 -2.84
N ASN A 352 5.31 -4.55 -3.02
CA ASN A 352 4.26 -3.70 -3.61
C ASN A 352 2.93 -3.92 -2.86
N GLU A 353 2.17 -2.88 -2.53
CA GLU A 353 0.88 -3.03 -1.85
C GLU A 353 -0.15 -3.90 -2.61
N GLN A 354 0.07 -4.19 -3.89
CA GLN A 354 -0.76 -5.08 -4.71
C GLN A 354 -0.29 -6.54 -4.77
N LYS A 355 0.88 -6.86 -4.21
CA LYS A 355 1.41 -8.23 -4.13
C LYS A 355 1.60 -8.60 -2.67
N LEU A 356 1.46 -9.88 -2.34
CA LEU A 356 1.74 -10.37 -0.99
C LEU A 356 2.44 -11.71 -1.07
N TYR A 357 3.55 -11.83 -0.36
CA TYR A 357 4.33 -13.04 -0.24
C TYR A 357 4.25 -13.57 1.18
N LEU A 358 4.32 -14.90 1.29
CA LEU A 358 4.35 -15.65 2.53
C LEU A 358 5.73 -16.30 2.67
N ILE A 359 6.41 -16.05 3.79
CA ILE A 359 7.72 -16.63 4.13
C ILE A 359 7.52 -17.69 5.21
N LYS A 360 8.03 -18.91 5.00
CA LYS A 360 7.90 -20.06 5.89
C LYS A 360 9.20 -20.84 6.02
#